data_AF-A0A961DWC6-F1
#
_entry.id   AF-A0A961DWC6-F1
#
_cell.length_a   1.000
_cell.length_b   1.000
_cell.length_c   1.000
_cell.angle_alpha   90.00
_cell.angle_beta   90.00
_cell.angle_gamma   90.00
#
_symmetry.space_group_name_H-M   'P 1'
#
loop_
_entity.id
_entity.type
_entity.pdbx_description
1 polymer ?
#
loop_
_entity_poly.entity_id
_entity_poly.type
_entity_poly.pdbx_seq_one_letter_code
_entity_poly.pdbx_strand_id
1 'polypeptide(L)'
;MFAPDPPARAGPTDLGCRQSMAVLADLRDGLSIPPYFSHENPVKRGGEFDPNRYFEAFPTLSMRSGYTLDWVYRQDGIGGYPILYARPVSQRPYADEKDYRAAGEHPNYLQFVEVQDSPRGFFDYAVLAMTANQFYQDWHARYNDWQVVCDGPGIEAIIDALTTGNPSARPMTAAQQRAARAIADPSPTVTLDDRTATVSMLVFTKWGGFYRRTLTIDRNTHSILDEQDRPLVDYDCGIAF
;
A
#
# COMPACT_ATOMS: atom_id res chain seq x y z
N MET A 1 -5.86 -12.78 -49.65
CA MET A 1 -4.95 -12.48 -48.53
C MET A 1 -5.82 -11.92 -47.41
N PHE A 2 -6.15 -12.73 -46.42
CA PHE A 2 -6.89 -12.26 -45.24
C PHE A 2 -5.89 -11.70 -44.25
N ALA A 3 -6.16 -10.50 -43.72
CA ALA A 3 -5.38 -9.94 -42.63
C ALA A 3 -5.45 -10.90 -41.43
N PRO A 4 -4.34 -11.14 -40.71
CA PRO A 4 -4.40 -11.92 -39.49
C PRO A 4 -5.32 -11.21 -38.48
N ASP A 5 -6.15 -11.99 -37.81
CA ASP A 5 -6.99 -11.48 -36.72
C ASP A 5 -6.12 -10.78 -35.67
N PRO A 6 -6.58 -9.66 -35.08
CA PRO A 6 -5.89 -9.06 -33.95
C PRO A 6 -5.76 -10.10 -32.83
N PRO A 7 -4.62 -10.12 -32.11
CA PRO A 7 -4.44 -11.07 -31.02
C PRO A 7 -5.60 -10.92 -30.02
N ALA A 8 -6.21 -12.05 -29.67
CA ALA A 8 -7.25 -12.10 -28.66
C ALA A 8 -6.74 -11.39 -27.40
N ARG A 9 -7.50 -10.40 -26.89
CA ARG A 9 -7.22 -9.82 -25.58
C ARG A 9 -7.16 -10.98 -24.59
N ALA A 10 -5.99 -11.18 -23.98
CA ALA A 10 -5.87 -12.09 -22.84
C ALA A 10 -6.97 -11.71 -21.84
N GLY A 11 -7.76 -12.70 -21.41
CA GLY A 11 -8.76 -12.48 -20.37
C GLY A 11 -8.09 -11.88 -19.11
N PRO A 12 -8.85 -11.19 -18.25
CA PRO A 12 -8.29 -10.61 -17.04
C PRO A 12 -7.56 -11.71 -16.25
N THR A 13 -6.25 -11.56 -16.11
CA THR A 13 -5.44 -12.44 -15.28
C THR A 13 -5.84 -12.17 -13.84
N ASP A 14 -6.30 -13.18 -13.12
CA ASP A 14 -6.58 -13.04 -11.69
C ASP A 14 -5.26 -12.79 -10.95
N LEU A 15 -5.06 -11.54 -10.53
CA LEU A 15 -3.91 -11.13 -9.74
C LEU A 15 -4.07 -11.51 -8.26
N GLY A 16 -5.14 -12.21 -7.86
CA GLY A 16 -5.42 -12.62 -6.49
C GLY A 16 -5.58 -11.45 -5.51
N CYS A 17 -5.99 -10.29 -6.01
CA CYS A 17 -6.11 -9.03 -5.26
C CYS A 17 -6.89 -9.21 -3.94
N ARG A 18 -8.07 -9.84 -3.99
CA ARG A 18 -8.91 -10.04 -2.80
C ARG A 18 -8.21 -10.87 -1.72
N GLN A 19 -7.50 -11.91 -2.13
CA GLN A 19 -6.77 -12.76 -1.18
C GLN A 19 -5.63 -11.98 -0.52
N SER A 20 -4.82 -11.26 -1.30
CA SER A 20 -3.74 -10.44 -0.74
C SER A 20 -4.27 -9.36 0.22
N MET A 21 -5.40 -8.71 -0.14
CA MET A 21 -5.98 -7.66 0.70
C MET A 21 -6.60 -8.21 1.98
N ALA A 22 -7.19 -9.40 1.94
CA ALA A 22 -7.69 -10.08 3.13
C ALA A 22 -6.55 -10.41 4.10
N VAL A 23 -5.46 -11.02 3.62
CA VAL A 23 -4.29 -11.31 4.47
C VAL A 23 -3.68 -10.02 5.01
N LEU A 24 -3.58 -8.97 4.19
CA LEU A 24 -3.05 -7.68 4.65
C LEU A 24 -3.93 -7.03 5.72
N ALA A 25 -5.26 -7.16 5.61
CA ALA A 25 -6.21 -6.70 6.61
C ALA A 25 -6.03 -7.49 7.92
N ASP A 26 -5.96 -8.82 7.85
CA ASP A 26 -5.76 -9.69 9.02
C ASP A 26 -4.43 -9.40 9.74
N LEU A 27 -3.36 -9.07 9.01
CA LEU A 27 -2.08 -8.67 9.59
C LEU A 27 -2.16 -7.38 10.41
N ARG A 28 -3.13 -6.52 10.09
CA ARG A 28 -3.31 -5.21 10.70
C ARG A 28 -4.45 -5.16 11.70
N ASP A 29 -5.37 -6.11 11.62
CA ASP A 29 -6.50 -6.18 12.52
C ASP A 29 -6.03 -6.33 13.96
N GLY A 30 -6.67 -5.59 14.87
CA GLY A 30 -6.30 -5.55 16.29
C GLY A 30 -4.94 -4.91 16.61
N LEU A 31 -4.19 -4.36 15.65
CA LEU A 31 -2.98 -3.60 15.95
C LEU A 31 -3.33 -2.29 16.66
N SER A 32 -3.13 -2.26 17.97
CA SER A 32 -3.18 -1.03 18.77
C SER A 32 -1.80 -0.40 18.86
N ILE A 33 -1.75 0.93 18.78
CA ILE A 33 -0.49 1.69 18.94
C ILE A 33 -0.01 1.50 20.38
N PRO A 34 1.19 0.93 20.61
CA PRO A 34 1.74 0.82 21.95
C PRO A 34 1.82 2.21 22.62
N PRO A 35 1.33 2.40 23.86
CA PRO A 35 1.25 3.73 24.48
C PRO A 35 2.60 4.48 24.53
N TYR A 36 3.70 3.76 24.63
CA TYR A 36 5.03 4.34 24.71
C TYR A 36 5.53 4.94 23.39
N PHE A 37 4.83 4.72 22.26
CA PHE A 37 5.08 5.41 20.98
C PHE A 37 4.61 6.88 20.97
N SER A 38 3.90 7.32 22.01
CA SER A 38 3.61 8.74 22.23
C SER A 38 4.81 9.53 22.76
N HIS A 39 5.89 8.86 23.18
CA HIS A 39 7.10 9.50 23.68
C HIS A 39 8.03 9.90 22.53
N GLU A 40 8.90 10.88 22.78
CA GLU A 40 9.98 11.23 21.85
C GLU A 40 10.96 10.05 21.69
N ASN A 41 11.39 9.78 20.45
CA ASN A 41 12.34 8.71 20.09
C ASN A 41 12.04 7.36 20.76
N PRO A 42 10.85 6.77 20.50
CA PRO A 42 10.47 5.55 21.19
C PRO A 42 11.27 4.35 20.67
N VAL A 43 11.76 3.54 21.59
CA VAL A 43 12.51 2.32 21.31
C VAL A 43 11.58 1.12 21.38
N LYS A 44 11.62 0.26 20.35
CA LYS A 44 10.86 -1.01 20.31
C LYS A 44 11.24 -1.92 21.49
N ARG A 45 10.27 -2.60 22.10
CA ARG A 45 10.45 -3.42 23.31
C ARG A 45 10.32 -4.93 23.05
N GLY A 46 10.02 -5.31 21.82
CA GLY A 46 9.74 -6.69 21.44
C GLY A 46 8.24 -6.98 21.48
N GLY A 47 7.77 -7.76 20.49
CA GLY A 47 6.36 -8.10 20.31
C GLY A 47 5.56 -7.08 19.49
N GLU A 48 6.19 -6.01 19.01
CA GLU A 48 5.59 -5.11 18.02
C GLU A 48 5.50 -5.78 16.64
N PHE A 49 4.71 -5.18 15.74
CA PHE A 49 4.52 -5.66 14.38
C PHE A 49 5.84 -5.91 13.64
N ASP A 50 5.95 -7.10 13.03
CA ASP A 50 7.07 -7.48 12.19
C ASP A 50 6.72 -7.22 10.71
N PRO A 51 7.39 -6.26 10.03
CA PRO A 51 7.10 -5.94 8.64
C PRO A 51 7.45 -7.06 7.66
N ASN A 52 8.25 -8.06 8.06
CA ASN A 52 8.52 -9.22 7.20
C ASN A 52 7.26 -10.10 7.01
N ARG A 53 6.24 -9.94 7.88
CA ARG A 53 4.95 -10.60 7.70
C ARG A 53 4.20 -10.14 6.44
N TYR A 54 4.55 -8.99 5.84
CA TYR A 54 3.95 -8.59 4.58
C TYR A 54 4.19 -9.60 3.44
N PHE A 55 5.27 -10.37 3.49
CA PHE A 55 5.53 -11.42 2.51
C PHE A 55 4.56 -12.62 2.64
N GLU A 56 3.79 -12.72 3.73
CA GLU A 56 2.66 -13.66 3.84
C GLU A 56 1.50 -13.25 2.91
N ALA A 57 1.25 -11.94 2.77
CA ALA A 57 0.23 -11.39 1.86
C ALA A 57 0.71 -11.35 0.40
N PHE A 58 2.02 -11.28 0.20
CA PHE A 58 2.67 -11.06 -1.09
C PHE A 58 3.67 -12.19 -1.40
N PRO A 59 3.19 -13.41 -1.71
CA PRO A 59 4.04 -14.59 -1.87
C PRO A 59 4.96 -14.52 -3.09
N THR A 60 4.75 -13.56 -3.99
CA THR A 60 5.60 -13.30 -5.15
C THR A 60 6.73 -12.31 -4.87
N LEU A 61 6.81 -11.82 -3.63
CA LEU A 61 7.86 -10.95 -3.13
C LEU A 61 8.71 -11.69 -2.10
N SER A 62 9.98 -11.32 -2.03
CA SER A 62 10.85 -11.73 -0.95
C SER A 62 11.90 -10.64 -0.69
N MET A 63 12.58 -10.72 0.45
CA MET A 63 13.78 -9.90 0.64
C MET A 63 14.94 -10.48 -0.16
N ARG A 64 15.77 -9.59 -0.70
CA ARG A 64 17.08 -9.94 -1.24
C ARG A 64 17.86 -10.75 -0.20
N SER A 65 18.52 -11.81 -0.68
CA SER A 65 19.32 -12.68 0.18
C SER A 65 20.30 -11.87 1.04
N GLY A 66 20.31 -12.16 2.35
CA GLY A 66 21.14 -11.47 3.33
C GLY A 66 20.53 -10.19 3.91
N TYR A 67 19.34 -9.77 3.49
CA TYR A 67 18.62 -8.60 4.01
C TYR A 67 17.30 -8.98 4.70
N THR A 68 16.83 -8.08 5.56
CA THR A 68 15.52 -8.16 6.23
C THR A 68 14.88 -6.77 6.31
N LEU A 69 13.55 -6.70 6.34
CA LEU A 69 12.84 -5.47 6.65
C LEU A 69 12.87 -5.23 8.15
N ASP A 70 13.08 -3.98 8.51
CA ASP A 70 13.02 -3.50 9.87
C ASP A 70 12.45 -2.07 9.85
N TRP A 71 12.22 -1.49 11.03
CA TRP A 71 11.61 -0.17 11.13
C TRP A 71 11.95 0.53 12.44
N VAL A 72 11.94 1.85 12.40
CA VAL A 72 11.95 2.73 13.58
C VAL A 72 10.66 3.52 13.60
N TYR A 73 10.25 4.02 14.76
CA TYR A 73 9.03 4.83 14.86
C TYR A 73 9.39 6.30 14.97
N ARG A 74 8.76 7.12 14.14
CA ARG A 74 8.80 8.57 14.25
C ARG A 74 7.60 9.05 15.03
N GLN A 75 7.83 9.96 15.97
CA GLN A 75 6.80 10.69 16.70
C GLN A 75 7.26 12.15 16.80
N ASP A 76 6.57 13.06 16.10
CA ASP A 76 7.00 14.46 15.96
C ASP A 76 5.94 15.48 16.41
N GLY A 77 5.03 15.05 17.27
CA GLY A 77 4.04 15.91 17.92
C GLY A 77 2.90 16.36 17.02
N ILE A 78 2.98 16.12 15.70
CA ILE A 78 1.85 16.22 14.74
C ILE A 78 1.37 14.83 14.29
N GLY A 79 2.08 13.77 14.65
CA GLY A 79 1.65 12.40 14.45
C GLY A 79 2.82 11.44 14.57
N GLY A 80 2.50 10.16 14.39
CA GLY A 80 3.49 9.10 14.52
C GLY A 80 3.31 8.01 13.48
N TYR A 81 4.41 7.54 12.93
CA TYR A 81 4.40 6.52 11.89
C TYR A 81 5.71 5.73 11.81
N PRO A 82 5.66 4.48 11.34
CA PRO A 82 6.85 3.68 11.11
C PRO A 82 7.62 4.18 9.90
N ILE A 83 8.95 4.22 10.02
CA ILE A 83 9.90 4.41 8.94
C ILE A 83 10.54 3.05 8.67
N LEU A 84 10.20 2.43 7.54
CA LEU A 84 10.76 1.15 7.14
C LEU A 84 12.14 1.36 6.51
N TYR A 85 13.01 0.39 6.76
CA TYR A 85 14.31 0.29 6.12
C TYR A 85 14.67 -1.18 5.90
N ALA A 86 15.55 -1.44 4.94
CA ALA A 86 16.18 -2.73 4.80
C ALA A 86 17.55 -2.68 5.49
N ARG A 87 17.92 -3.77 6.15
CA ARG A 87 19.27 -3.93 6.71
C ARG A 87 19.82 -5.33 6.44
N PRO A 88 21.15 -5.51 6.39
CA PRO A 88 21.76 -6.82 6.44
C PRO A 88 21.30 -7.57 7.69
N VAL A 89 21.06 -8.88 7.57
CA VAL A 89 20.63 -9.72 8.70
C VAL A 89 21.64 -9.73 9.86
N SER A 90 22.92 -9.51 9.56
CA SER A 90 24.01 -9.42 10.54
C SER A 90 24.11 -8.06 11.24
N GLN A 91 23.51 -7.01 10.67
CA GLN A 91 23.46 -5.69 11.28
C GLN A 91 22.41 -5.69 12.39
N ARG A 92 22.75 -5.16 13.56
CA ARG A 92 21.75 -4.93 14.62
C ARG A 92 20.70 -3.90 14.15
N PRO A 93 19.40 -4.09 14.48
CA PRO A 93 18.40 -3.05 14.27
C PRO A 93 18.82 -1.72 14.90
N TYR A 94 18.45 -0.60 14.29
CA TYR A 94 18.52 0.70 14.96
C TYR A 94 17.53 0.72 16.13
N ALA A 95 17.93 1.33 17.26
CA ALA A 95 17.08 1.38 18.45
C ALA A 95 15.87 2.30 18.26
N ASP A 96 16.09 3.47 17.66
CA ASP A 96 15.10 4.51 17.44
C ASP A 96 15.41 5.32 16.16
N GLU A 97 14.56 6.32 15.88
CA GLU A 97 14.71 7.20 14.73
C GLU A 97 16.01 8.01 14.76
N LYS A 98 16.48 8.40 15.95
CA LYS A 98 17.71 9.18 16.10
C LYS A 98 18.93 8.37 15.67
N ASP A 99 19.02 7.13 16.14
CA ASP A 99 20.09 6.20 15.75
C ASP A 99 20.04 5.88 14.26
N TYR A 100 18.84 5.69 13.71
CA TYR A 100 18.63 5.53 12.27
C TYR A 100 19.23 6.72 11.52
N ARG A 101 18.76 7.95 11.80
CA ARG A 101 19.23 9.16 11.10
C ARG A 101 20.72 9.43 11.26
N ALA A 102 21.31 9.08 12.40
CA ALA A 102 22.74 9.24 12.65
C ALA A 102 23.62 8.34 11.77
N ALA A 103 23.07 7.23 11.23
CA ALA A 103 23.81 6.31 10.38
C ALA A 103 23.98 6.79 8.93
N GLY A 104 23.37 7.92 8.54
CA GLY A 104 23.62 8.59 7.27
C GLY A 104 22.62 8.23 6.17
N GLU A 105 23.12 7.81 5.01
CA GLU A 105 22.27 7.50 3.86
C GLU A 105 21.50 6.19 4.06
N HIS A 106 20.20 6.23 3.75
CA HIS A 106 19.31 5.08 3.81
C HIS A 106 18.72 4.84 2.43
N PRO A 107 19.21 3.82 1.70
CA PRO A 107 18.58 3.44 0.44
C PRO A 107 17.14 3.01 0.69
N ASN A 108 16.27 3.26 -0.27
CA ASN A 108 14.86 2.85 -0.17
C ASN A 108 14.79 1.32 0.03
N TYR A 109 14.06 0.86 1.05
CA TYR A 109 13.92 -0.56 1.36
C TYR A 109 13.41 -1.38 0.17
N LEU A 110 12.62 -0.76 -0.72
CA LEU A 110 12.09 -1.36 -1.92
C LEU A 110 13.17 -1.84 -2.90
N GLN A 111 14.38 -1.26 -2.85
CA GLN A 111 15.53 -1.70 -3.66
C GLN A 111 16.08 -3.06 -3.22
N PHE A 112 15.68 -3.55 -2.05
CA PHE A 112 16.06 -4.84 -1.48
C PHE A 112 14.91 -5.85 -1.51
N VAL A 113 13.79 -5.52 -2.16
CA VAL A 113 12.70 -6.47 -2.41
C VAL A 113 12.92 -7.11 -3.77
N GLU A 114 13.00 -8.42 -3.79
CA GLU A 114 13.03 -9.23 -5.01
C GLU A 114 11.59 -9.52 -5.44
N VAL A 115 11.32 -9.25 -6.72
CA VAL A 115 10.00 -9.37 -7.33
C VAL A 115 10.03 -10.51 -8.32
N GLN A 116 9.09 -11.44 -8.24
CA GLN A 116 8.91 -12.44 -9.29
C GLN A 116 8.48 -11.73 -10.58
N ASP A 117 9.28 -11.84 -11.65
CA ASP A 117 9.01 -11.22 -12.96
C ASP A 117 7.72 -11.77 -13.62
N SER A 118 6.59 -11.23 -13.21
CA SER A 118 5.25 -11.68 -13.55
C SER A 118 4.23 -10.58 -13.26
N PRO A 119 3.05 -10.58 -13.91
CA PRO A 119 2.00 -9.60 -13.61
C PRO A 119 1.63 -9.55 -12.13
N ARG A 120 1.55 -10.72 -11.48
CA ARG A 120 1.28 -10.84 -10.04
C ARG A 120 2.38 -10.23 -9.18
N GLY A 121 3.64 -10.48 -9.51
CA GLY A 121 4.80 -9.92 -8.80
C GLY A 121 4.78 -8.41 -8.74
N PHE A 122 4.59 -7.76 -9.90
CA PHE A 122 4.53 -6.31 -9.94
C PHE A 122 3.27 -5.73 -9.28
N PHE A 123 2.14 -6.45 -9.32
CA PHE A 123 0.96 -6.07 -8.53
C PHE A 123 1.28 -6.10 -7.03
N ASP A 124 1.78 -7.21 -6.50
CA ASP A 124 2.13 -7.35 -5.09
C ASP A 124 3.16 -6.27 -4.67
N TYR A 125 4.16 -6.00 -5.52
CA TYR A 125 5.16 -4.95 -5.28
C TYR A 125 4.54 -3.55 -5.16
N ALA A 126 3.63 -3.20 -6.07
CA ALA A 126 2.94 -1.91 -6.05
C ALA A 126 2.08 -1.74 -4.79
N VAL A 127 1.41 -2.80 -4.34
CA VAL A 127 0.66 -2.78 -3.07
C VAL A 127 1.59 -2.62 -1.88
N LEU A 128 2.72 -3.34 -1.84
CA LEU A 128 3.70 -3.20 -0.77
C LEU A 128 4.25 -1.77 -0.72
N ALA A 129 4.64 -1.19 -1.86
CA ALA A 129 5.17 0.16 -1.95
C ALA A 129 4.19 1.22 -1.41
N MET A 130 2.89 1.05 -1.68
CA MET A 130 1.85 1.95 -1.20
C MET A 130 1.56 1.77 0.29
N THR A 131 1.52 0.53 0.77
CA THR A 131 0.88 0.23 2.06
C THR A 131 1.85 -0.13 3.18
N ALA A 132 3.12 -0.44 2.93
CA ALA A 132 3.99 -1.04 3.95
C ALA A 132 4.21 -0.17 5.21
N ASN A 133 4.00 1.14 5.14
CA ASN A 133 4.09 2.05 6.28
C ASN A 133 2.73 2.33 6.97
N GLN A 134 1.67 1.60 6.60
CA GLN A 134 0.32 1.76 7.16
C GLN A 134 0.06 0.86 8.37
N PHE A 135 0.93 0.93 9.37
CA PHE A 135 0.72 0.32 10.68
C PHE A 135 1.14 1.29 11.77
N TYR A 136 0.54 1.18 12.96
CA TYR A 136 0.77 2.09 14.09
C TYR A 136 0.67 3.61 13.78
N GLN A 137 -0.22 4.01 12.88
CA GLN A 137 -0.38 5.42 12.51
C GLN A 137 -1.12 6.24 13.57
N ASP A 138 -0.45 7.26 14.08
CA ASP A 138 -0.97 8.18 15.08
C ASP A 138 -1.34 9.55 14.50
N TRP A 139 -2.45 10.10 14.99
CA TRP A 139 -3.03 11.39 14.62
C TRP A 139 -3.00 11.69 13.11
N HIS A 140 -2.27 12.72 12.65
CA HIS A 140 -2.25 13.12 11.23
C HIS A 140 -1.57 12.10 10.32
N ALA A 141 -0.79 11.15 10.84
CA ALA A 141 -0.25 10.07 10.02
C ALA A 141 -1.36 9.14 9.46
N ARG A 142 -2.56 9.15 10.08
CA ARG A 142 -3.73 8.40 9.61
C ARG A 142 -4.31 8.92 8.30
N TYR A 143 -3.75 10.00 7.74
CA TYR A 143 -4.03 10.44 6.38
C TYR A 143 -3.46 9.50 5.32
N ASN A 144 -2.45 8.72 5.67
CA ASN A 144 -1.91 7.67 4.81
C ASN A 144 -2.70 6.36 4.99
N ASP A 145 -3.92 6.29 4.49
CA ASP A 145 -4.84 5.17 4.72
C ASP A 145 -5.29 4.49 3.43
N TRP A 146 -4.43 4.49 2.40
CA TRP A 146 -4.76 3.94 1.11
C TRP A 146 -5.17 2.47 1.19
N GLN A 147 -6.27 2.15 0.52
CA GLN A 147 -6.82 0.81 0.40
C GLN A 147 -6.93 0.45 -1.07
N VAL A 148 -6.50 -0.75 -1.45
CA VAL A 148 -6.73 -1.28 -2.80
C VAL A 148 -8.15 -1.83 -2.87
N VAL A 149 -8.89 -1.46 -3.93
CA VAL A 149 -10.25 -1.92 -4.17
C VAL A 149 -10.22 -2.90 -5.34
N CYS A 150 -10.50 -4.17 -5.07
CA CYS A 150 -10.27 -5.25 -6.04
C CYS A 150 -11.41 -5.46 -7.05
N ASP A 151 -12.63 -5.05 -6.70
CA ASP A 151 -13.84 -5.33 -7.46
C ASP A 151 -15.04 -4.46 -7.01
N GLY A 152 -16.18 -4.65 -7.68
CA GLY A 152 -17.45 -4.00 -7.32
C GLY A 152 -17.90 -4.26 -5.87
N PRO A 153 -17.86 -5.51 -5.37
CA PRO A 153 -18.09 -5.79 -3.94
C PRO A 153 -17.20 -4.97 -3.00
N GLY A 154 -15.91 -4.76 -3.34
CA GLY A 154 -15.02 -3.88 -2.57
C GLY A 154 -15.49 -2.41 -2.55
N ILE A 155 -16.06 -1.91 -3.66
CA ILE A 155 -16.66 -0.57 -3.70
C ILE A 155 -17.86 -0.47 -2.76
N GLU A 156 -18.76 -1.46 -2.77
CA GLU A 156 -19.92 -1.46 -1.87
C GLU A 156 -19.50 -1.53 -0.40
N ALA A 157 -18.50 -2.37 -0.07
CA ALA A 157 -17.97 -2.45 1.29
C ALA A 157 -17.46 -1.09 1.81
N ILE A 158 -16.82 -0.29 0.96
CA ILE A 158 -16.39 1.07 1.31
C ILE A 158 -17.60 2.00 1.51
N ILE A 159 -18.59 1.96 0.60
CA ILE A 159 -19.80 2.78 0.73
C ILE A 159 -20.52 2.47 2.05
N ASP A 160 -20.66 1.19 2.39
CA ASP A 160 -21.31 0.73 3.62
C ASP A 160 -20.52 1.16 4.86
N ALA A 161 -19.19 1.00 4.84
CA ALA A 161 -18.31 1.40 5.94
C ALA A 161 -18.37 2.92 6.20
N LEU A 162 -18.43 3.76 5.18
CA LEU A 162 -18.56 5.22 5.35
C LEU A 162 -19.96 5.64 5.80
N THR A 163 -20.99 4.86 5.47
CA THR A 163 -22.37 5.14 5.89
C THR A 163 -22.60 4.75 7.35
N THR A 164 -21.91 3.73 7.84
CA THR A 164 -22.16 3.12 9.16
C THR A 164 -21.05 3.35 10.19
N GLY A 165 -19.81 3.59 9.75
CA GLY A 165 -18.60 3.32 10.55
C GLY A 165 -17.84 4.51 11.12
N ASN A 166 -18.16 5.76 10.75
CA ASN A 166 -17.44 6.92 11.31
C ASN A 166 -18.37 8.09 11.65
N PRO A 167 -18.75 8.30 12.92
CA PRO A 167 -19.62 9.40 13.32
C PRO A 167 -18.99 10.78 13.14
N SER A 168 -17.67 10.86 12.97
CA SER A 168 -16.91 12.12 12.84
C SER A 168 -16.68 12.56 11.40
N ALA A 169 -16.95 11.70 10.40
CA ALA A 169 -16.82 12.03 8.99
C ALA A 169 -18.20 12.14 8.33
N ARG A 170 -18.32 13.00 7.31
CA ARG A 170 -19.55 13.12 6.53
C ARG A 170 -19.78 11.85 5.71
N PRO A 171 -20.99 11.27 5.66
CA PRO A 171 -21.24 10.14 4.78
C PRO A 171 -21.15 10.56 3.31
N MET A 172 -20.89 9.60 2.41
CA MET A 172 -20.98 9.85 0.96
C MET A 172 -22.41 10.25 0.57
N THR A 173 -22.55 11.29 -0.25
CA THR A 173 -23.84 11.66 -0.85
C THR A 173 -24.34 10.57 -1.81
N ALA A 174 -25.66 10.53 -2.05
CA ALA A 174 -26.24 9.60 -3.01
C ALA A 174 -25.65 9.75 -4.43
N ALA A 175 -25.21 10.96 -4.81
CA ALA A 175 -24.52 11.19 -6.08
C ALA A 175 -23.13 10.54 -6.11
N GLN A 176 -22.33 10.70 -5.05
CA GLN A 176 -21.03 10.07 -4.93
C GLN A 176 -21.14 8.53 -4.88
N GLN A 177 -22.14 7.99 -4.18
CA GLN A 177 -22.37 6.54 -4.17
C GLN A 177 -22.71 6.01 -5.57
N ARG A 178 -23.57 6.70 -6.33
CA ARG A 178 -23.86 6.34 -7.73
C ARG A 178 -22.62 6.44 -8.62
N ALA A 179 -21.78 7.46 -8.43
CA ALA A 179 -20.54 7.62 -9.17
C ALA A 179 -19.54 6.49 -8.86
N ALA A 180 -19.40 6.11 -7.59
CA ALA A 180 -18.55 5.00 -7.17
C ALA A 180 -19.00 3.67 -7.78
N ARG A 181 -20.31 3.40 -7.77
CA ARG A 181 -20.91 2.21 -8.44
C ARG A 181 -20.73 2.20 -9.95
N ALA A 182 -20.55 3.36 -10.57
CA ALA A 182 -20.34 3.50 -12.01
C ALA A 182 -18.86 3.39 -12.43
N ILE A 183 -17.93 3.17 -11.49
CA ILE A 183 -16.51 2.97 -11.81
C ILE A 183 -16.37 1.69 -12.66
N ALA A 184 -15.94 1.87 -13.91
CA ALA A 184 -15.62 0.76 -14.80
C ALA A 184 -14.29 0.10 -14.40
N ASP A 185 -14.21 -1.21 -14.61
CA ASP A 185 -13.01 -2.04 -14.44
C ASP A 185 -12.30 -1.82 -13.08
N PRO A 186 -12.97 -2.09 -11.94
CA PRO A 186 -12.38 -1.89 -10.61
C PRO A 186 -11.16 -2.79 -10.35
N SER A 187 -11.07 -3.94 -11.02
CA SER A 187 -9.97 -4.88 -10.83
C SER A 187 -8.62 -4.32 -11.28
N PRO A 188 -7.54 -4.65 -10.56
CA PRO A 188 -6.21 -4.21 -10.95
C PRO A 188 -5.78 -4.85 -12.27
N THR A 189 -4.95 -4.13 -13.02
CA THR A 189 -4.34 -4.63 -14.26
C THR A 189 -2.84 -4.42 -14.22
N VAL A 190 -2.11 -5.34 -14.83
CA VAL A 190 -0.67 -5.23 -15.00
C VAL A 190 -0.31 -5.54 -16.44
N THR A 191 0.40 -4.61 -17.08
CA THR A 191 0.96 -4.79 -18.42
C THR A 191 2.47 -4.84 -18.31
N LEU A 192 3.09 -5.84 -18.91
CA LEU A 192 4.54 -5.97 -18.98
C LEU A 192 4.99 -5.73 -20.42
N ASP A 193 6.02 -4.90 -20.59
CA ASP A 193 6.82 -4.81 -21.81
C ASP A 193 8.29 -5.14 -21.49
N ASP A 194 9.19 -5.13 -22.47
CA ASP A 194 10.60 -5.53 -22.29
C ASP A 194 11.37 -4.75 -21.20
N ARG A 195 10.90 -3.56 -20.80
CA ARG A 195 11.58 -2.68 -19.83
C ARG A 195 10.77 -2.38 -18.60
N THR A 196 9.44 -2.29 -18.72
CA THR A 196 8.58 -1.76 -17.67
C THR A 196 7.38 -2.65 -17.37
N ALA A 197 6.95 -2.58 -16.13
CA ALA A 197 5.67 -3.06 -15.67
C ALA A 197 4.79 -1.84 -15.36
N THR A 198 3.62 -1.76 -15.99
CA THR A 198 2.61 -0.75 -15.67
C THR A 198 1.51 -1.39 -14.86
N VAL A 199 1.36 -0.98 -13.60
CA VAL A 199 0.38 -1.48 -12.65
C VAL A 199 -0.70 -0.42 -12.45
N SER A 200 -1.95 -0.77 -12.73
CA SER A 200 -3.10 0.13 -12.56
C SER A 200 -4.08 -0.45 -11.55
N MET A 201 -4.39 0.29 -10.49
CA MET A 201 -5.21 -0.17 -9.36
C MET A 201 -6.28 0.86 -9.02
N LEU A 202 -7.48 0.39 -8.72
CA LEU A 202 -8.45 1.23 -8.02
C LEU A 202 -8.03 1.31 -6.55
N VAL A 203 -7.90 2.52 -6.03
CA VAL A 203 -7.57 2.76 -4.62
C VAL A 203 -8.56 3.73 -3.99
N PHE A 204 -8.69 3.63 -2.67
CA PHE A 204 -9.57 4.46 -1.87
C PHE A 204 -8.84 5.03 -0.66
N THR A 205 -9.21 6.25 -0.27
CA THR A 205 -8.85 6.87 1.01
C THR A 205 -10.09 7.55 1.59
N LYS A 206 -10.31 7.47 2.92
CA LYS A 206 -11.43 8.21 3.57
C LYS A 206 -11.19 9.72 3.62
N TRP A 207 -10.10 10.22 3.07
CA TRP A 207 -9.82 11.66 3.03
C TRP A 207 -10.12 12.30 1.67
N GLY A 208 -10.08 11.51 0.59
CA GLY A 208 -10.19 12.02 -0.78
C GLY A 208 -11.12 11.24 -1.72
N GLY A 209 -11.46 9.99 -1.39
CA GLY A 209 -12.37 9.16 -2.20
C GLY A 209 -11.65 8.14 -3.06
N PHE A 210 -12.16 7.91 -4.27
CA PHE A 210 -11.67 6.86 -5.18
C PHE A 210 -10.75 7.42 -6.26
N TYR A 211 -9.60 6.77 -6.45
CA TYR A 211 -8.60 7.13 -7.45
C TYR A 211 -8.21 5.92 -8.29
N ARG A 212 -7.85 6.16 -9.55
CA ARG A 212 -7.05 5.22 -10.32
C ARG A 212 -5.59 5.55 -10.08
N ARG A 213 -4.90 4.72 -9.31
CA ARG A 213 -3.45 4.82 -9.12
C ARG A 213 -2.75 4.00 -10.19
N THR A 214 -1.76 4.58 -10.86
CA THR A 214 -0.95 3.89 -11.87
C THR A 214 0.54 4.09 -11.56
N LEU A 215 1.27 2.97 -11.47
CA LEU A 215 2.71 2.95 -11.27
C LEU A 215 3.37 2.40 -12.53
N THR A 216 4.41 3.08 -13.00
CA THR A 216 5.34 2.54 -13.99
C THR A 216 6.62 2.13 -13.28
N ILE A 217 6.96 0.84 -13.35
CA ILE A 217 8.07 0.23 -12.62
C ILE A 217 9.08 -0.30 -13.64
N ASP A 218 10.36 -0.01 -13.44
CA ASP A 218 11.43 -0.62 -14.23
C ASP A 218 11.55 -2.12 -13.88
N ARG A 219 11.48 -3.02 -14.86
CA ARG A 219 11.48 -4.48 -14.63
C ARG A 219 12.82 -5.02 -14.15
N ASN A 220 13.93 -4.33 -14.38
CA ASN A 220 15.26 -4.81 -14.04
C ASN A 220 15.73 -4.34 -12.66
N THR A 221 15.42 -3.08 -12.34
CA THR A 221 15.85 -2.42 -11.10
C THR A 221 14.74 -2.35 -10.05
N HIS A 222 13.49 -2.60 -10.46
CA HIS A 222 12.26 -2.40 -9.68
C HIS A 222 12.04 -0.95 -9.22
N SER A 223 12.78 0.01 -9.77
CA SER A 223 12.57 1.43 -9.46
C SER A 223 11.19 1.87 -9.95
N ILE A 224 10.42 2.55 -9.09
CA ILE A 224 9.19 3.24 -9.51
C ILE A 224 9.63 4.48 -10.29
N LEU A 225 9.35 4.49 -11.59
CA LEU A 225 9.73 5.54 -12.54
C LEU A 225 8.70 6.67 -12.59
N ASP A 226 7.44 6.33 -12.44
CA ASP A 226 6.32 7.26 -12.46
C ASP A 226 5.16 6.74 -11.58
N GLU A 227 4.43 7.68 -11.00
CA GLU A 227 3.27 7.41 -10.15
C GLU A 227 2.20 8.48 -10.38
N GLN A 228 1.00 8.04 -10.77
CA GLN A 228 -0.11 8.93 -11.08
C GLN A 228 -1.36 8.52 -10.31
N ASP A 229 -2.00 9.48 -9.66
CA ASP A 229 -3.29 9.34 -9.01
C ASP A 229 -4.34 10.15 -9.78
N ARG A 230 -5.21 9.46 -10.53
CA ARG A 230 -6.33 10.11 -11.23
C ARG A 230 -7.60 10.01 -10.37
N PRO A 231 -8.16 11.13 -9.87
CA PRO A 231 -9.43 11.08 -9.14
C PRO A 231 -10.54 10.54 -10.04
N LEU A 232 -11.38 9.66 -9.48
CA LEU A 232 -12.56 9.10 -10.14
C LEU A 232 -13.85 9.56 -9.44
N VAL A 233 -13.82 9.59 -8.11
CA VAL A 233 -14.93 10.06 -7.28
C VAL A 233 -14.33 10.80 -6.08
N ASP A 234 -14.47 12.12 -6.10
CA ASP A 234 -14.04 12.96 -4.98
C ASP A 234 -14.96 12.77 -3.77
N TYR A 235 -14.36 12.71 -2.59
CA TYR A 235 -15.06 12.60 -1.32
C TYR A 235 -14.58 13.65 -0.33
N ASP A 236 -15.48 14.58 0.02
CA ASP A 236 -15.28 15.51 1.13
C ASP A 236 -15.75 14.84 2.44
N CYS A 237 -14.79 14.38 3.24
CA CYS A 237 -15.04 13.80 4.55
C CYS A 237 -15.47 14.84 5.60
N GLY A 238 -15.40 16.15 5.29
CA GLY A 238 -15.80 17.26 6.16
C GLY A 238 -14.81 17.59 7.27
N ILE A 239 -13.63 16.96 7.28
CA ILE A 239 -12.55 17.23 8.24
C ILE A 239 -11.61 18.26 7.63
N ALA A 240 -11.36 19.35 8.36
CA ALA A 240 -10.33 20.31 8.01
C ALA A 240 -8.96 19.80 8.47
N PHE A 241 -7.96 19.92 7.59
CA PHE A 241 -6.59 19.46 7.79
C PHE A 241 -5.70 20.63 8.24
#